data_AF-A0A9P3UNL7-F1
#
_entry.id   AF-A0A9P3UNL7-F1
#
_cell.length_a   1.000
_cell.length_b   1.000
_cell.length_c   1.000
_cell.angle_alpha   90.00
_cell.angle_beta   90.00
_cell.angle_gamma   90.00
#
_symmetry.space_group_name_H-M   'P 1'
#
loop_
_entity.id
_entity.type
_entity.pdbx_description
1 polymer ?
#
loop_
_entity_poly.entity_id
_entity_poly.type
_entity_poly.pdbx_seq_one_letter_code
_entity_poly.pdbx_strand_id
1 'polypeptide(L)'
;MQSCTWYDILGIRSSASTEEVRKAYRRKALETHPDKLDKNASAEDKQRAENKFRRIREAFEVLSDPEKRKQYDAHLKSSEATKLHWSEDLKRRMKEREEWARKQEEQYRMRMEALRGGLAPGIPRERKELPPEVKGMVDAINVAINEARPGWLERLQKAQQIKATADSKQARQRV
;
A
#
# COMPACT_ATOMS: atom_id res chain seq x y z
N MET A 1 -0.07 -9.06 16.29
CA MET A 1 -1.27 -8.33 15.83
C MET A 1 -2.38 -9.34 15.63
N GLN A 2 -3.33 -9.47 16.56
CA GLN A 2 -4.41 -10.44 16.41
C GLN A 2 -5.44 -9.87 15.43
N SER A 3 -5.61 -10.54 14.29
CA SER A 3 -6.70 -10.28 13.35
C SER A 3 -8.01 -10.62 14.05
N CYS A 4 -8.68 -9.62 14.64
CA CYS A 4 -9.93 -9.83 15.38
C CYS A 4 -11.08 -10.15 14.42
N THR A 5 -11.32 -11.43 14.16
CA THR A 5 -12.52 -11.89 13.45
C THR A 5 -13.76 -11.68 14.34
N TRP A 6 -14.96 -11.73 13.74
CA TRP A 6 -16.22 -11.68 14.53
C TRP A 6 -16.31 -12.86 15.51
N TYR A 7 -15.71 -14.00 15.17
CA TYR A 7 -15.58 -15.17 16.05
C TYR A 7 -14.70 -14.86 17.26
N ASP A 8 -13.58 -14.17 17.08
CA ASP A 8 -12.67 -13.77 18.17
C ASP A 8 -13.32 -12.73 19.11
N ILE A 9 -14.14 -11.83 18.58
CA ILE A 9 -14.87 -10.83 19.37
C ILE A 9 -15.85 -11.51 20.34
N LEU A 10 -16.56 -12.54 19.87
CA LEU A 10 -17.45 -13.36 20.71
C LEU A 10 -16.67 -14.40 21.55
N GLY A 11 -15.42 -14.70 21.19
CA GLY A 11 -14.59 -15.70 21.86
C GLY A 11 -15.05 -17.13 21.57
N ILE A 12 -15.49 -17.39 20.34
CA ILE A 12 -15.99 -18.68 19.87
C ILE A 12 -15.14 -19.16 18.69
N ARG A 13 -15.20 -20.46 18.38
CA ARG A 13 -14.56 -21.02 17.19
C ARG A 13 -15.42 -20.76 15.95
N SER A 14 -14.79 -20.73 14.77
CA SER A 14 -15.50 -20.65 13.48
C SER A 14 -16.43 -21.84 13.21
N SER A 15 -16.21 -22.97 13.90
CA SER A 15 -17.07 -24.16 13.86
C SER A 15 -18.30 -24.10 14.80
N ALA A 16 -18.47 -23.00 15.55
CA ALA A 16 -19.50 -22.91 16.57
C ALA A 16 -20.92 -22.91 15.97
N SER A 17 -21.88 -23.50 16.69
CA SER A 17 -23.29 -23.50 16.28
C SER A 17 -23.97 -22.14 16.51
N THR A 18 -25.11 -21.89 15.87
CA THR A 18 -25.90 -20.66 16.11
C THR A 18 -26.37 -20.53 17.56
N GLU A 19 -26.58 -21.64 18.26
CA GLU A 19 -26.91 -21.64 19.70
C GLU A 19 -25.72 -21.19 20.55
N GLU A 20 -24.51 -21.65 20.21
CA GLU A 20 -23.28 -21.22 20.88
C GLU A 20 -23.00 -19.73 20.65
N VAL A 21 -23.23 -19.24 19.42
CA VAL A 21 -23.15 -17.80 19.09
C VAL A 21 -24.10 -16.98 19.98
N ARG A 22 -25.36 -17.42 20.12
CA ARG A 22 -26.35 -16.77 20.99
C ARG A 22 -25.95 -16.81 22.47
N LYS A 23 -25.42 -17.93 22.94
CA LYS A 23 -24.95 -18.07 24.33
C LYS A 23 -23.76 -17.17 24.61
N ALA A 24 -22.79 -17.12 23.70
CA ALA A 24 -21.60 -16.27 23.81
C ALA A 24 -21.97 -14.78 23.81
N TYR A 25 -22.90 -14.36 22.94
CA TYR A 25 -23.41 -12.99 22.91
C TYR A 25 -24.02 -12.59 24.26
N ARG A 26 -24.90 -13.41 24.84
CA ARG A 26 -25.53 -13.12 26.15
C ARG A 26 -24.48 -12.93 27.24
N ARG A 27 -23.47 -13.80 27.31
CA ARG A 27 -22.38 -13.69 28.28
C ARG A 27 -21.57 -12.41 28.09
N LYS A 28 -21.14 -12.13 26.87
CA LYS A 28 -20.34 -10.94 26.53
C LYS A 28 -21.10 -9.63 26.73
N ALA A 29 -22.39 -9.61 26.43
CA ALA A 29 -23.26 -8.46 26.65
C ALA A 29 -23.36 -8.10 28.14
N LEU A 30 -23.49 -9.10 29.02
CA LEU A 30 -23.51 -8.90 30.47
C LEU A 30 -22.17 -8.43 31.04
N GLU A 31 -21.05 -8.90 30.47
CA GLU A 31 -19.70 -8.47 30.85
C GLU A 31 -19.41 -7.02 30.44
N THR A 32 -19.98 -6.58 29.32
CA THR A 32 -19.68 -5.28 28.71
C THR A 32 -20.75 -4.22 29.04
N HIS A 33 -21.75 -4.57 29.84
CA HIS A 33 -22.84 -3.66 30.17
C HIS A 33 -22.32 -2.49 31.04
N PRO A 34 -22.65 -1.22 30.72
CA PRO A 34 -22.16 -0.07 31.47
C PRO A 34 -22.62 -0.04 32.94
N ASP A 35 -23.69 -0.76 33.29
CA ASP A 35 -24.18 -0.92 34.67
C ASP A 35 -23.24 -1.74 35.56
N LYS A 36 -22.36 -2.57 34.97
CA LYS A 36 -21.30 -3.27 35.71
C LYS A 36 -20.06 -2.43 35.93
N LEU A 37 -19.96 -1.24 35.30
CA LEU A 37 -18.85 -0.33 35.55
C LEU A 37 -19.10 0.41 36.86
N ASP A 38 -18.06 0.54 37.69
CA ASP A 38 -18.13 1.30 38.93
C ASP A 38 -18.68 2.71 38.68
N LYS A 39 -19.42 3.25 39.65
CA LYS A 39 -19.99 4.62 39.57
C LYS A 39 -18.93 5.70 39.35
N ASN A 40 -17.67 5.39 39.65
CA ASN A 40 -16.48 6.24 39.45
C ASN A 40 -15.71 5.95 38.15
N ALA A 41 -16.22 5.11 37.26
CA ALA A 41 -15.56 4.78 36.00
C ALA A 41 -15.38 6.05 35.14
N SER A 42 -14.15 6.24 34.66
CA SER A 42 -13.79 7.37 33.81
C SER A 42 -14.65 7.40 32.53
N ALA A 43 -14.81 8.58 31.93
CA ALA A 43 -15.47 8.73 30.64
C ALA A 43 -14.88 7.79 29.57
N GLU A 44 -13.56 7.55 29.65
CA GLU A 44 -12.86 6.61 28.78
C GLU A 44 -13.30 5.16 28.99
N ASP A 45 -13.52 4.72 30.23
CA ASP A 45 -13.93 3.35 30.53
C ASP A 45 -15.34 3.06 30.01
N LYS A 46 -16.24 4.04 30.17
CA LYS A 46 -17.59 3.99 29.60
C LYS A 46 -17.53 3.90 28.08
N GLN A 47 -16.70 4.73 27.45
CA GLN A 47 -16.51 4.70 26.00
C GLN A 47 -15.87 3.39 25.51
N ARG A 48 -14.90 2.83 26.26
CA ARG A 48 -14.28 1.53 25.95
C ARG A 48 -15.30 0.40 26.04
N ALA A 49 -16.15 0.39 27.07
CA ALA A 49 -17.22 -0.60 27.21
C ALA A 49 -18.24 -0.46 26.07
N GLU A 50 -18.70 0.74 25.77
CA GLU A 50 -19.64 0.96 24.68
C GLU A 50 -19.10 0.53 23.31
N ASN A 51 -17.83 0.86 23.01
CA ASN A 51 -17.19 0.40 21.79
C ASN A 51 -17.08 -1.13 21.72
N LYS A 52 -16.75 -1.80 22.83
CA LYS A 52 -16.73 -3.27 22.90
C LYS A 52 -18.13 -3.85 22.69
N PHE A 53 -19.15 -3.26 23.32
CA PHE A 53 -20.53 -3.70 23.21
C PHE A 53 -21.05 -3.58 21.78
N ARG A 54 -20.74 -2.46 21.12
CA ARG A 54 -21.05 -2.25 19.70
C ARG A 54 -20.45 -3.36 18.83
N ARG A 55 -19.17 -3.67 19.01
CA ARG A 55 -18.48 -4.74 18.26
C ARG A 55 -19.08 -6.12 18.54
N ILE A 56 -19.48 -6.41 19.77
CA ILE A 56 -20.15 -7.67 20.15
C ILE A 56 -21.52 -7.78 19.45
N ARG A 57 -22.28 -6.69 19.40
CA ARG A 57 -23.57 -6.63 18.71
C ARG A 57 -23.41 -6.83 17.21
N GLU A 58 -22.47 -6.13 16.57
CA GLU A 58 -22.15 -6.28 15.14
C GLU A 58 -21.74 -7.73 14.82
N ALA A 59 -20.87 -8.32 15.64
CA ALA A 59 -20.47 -9.72 15.50
C ALA A 59 -21.67 -10.67 15.54
N PHE A 60 -22.58 -10.45 16.49
CA PHE A 60 -23.79 -11.26 16.63
C PHE A 60 -24.73 -11.09 15.44
N GLU A 61 -24.92 -9.87 14.93
CA GLU A 61 -25.80 -9.61 13.79
C GLU A 61 -25.35 -10.36 12.54
N VAL A 62 -24.03 -10.42 12.30
CA VAL A 62 -23.46 -11.14 11.16
C VAL A 62 -23.46 -12.66 11.38
N LEU A 63 -23.16 -13.14 12.59
CA LEU A 63 -22.98 -14.58 12.86
C LEU A 63 -24.29 -15.31 13.23
N SER A 64 -25.33 -14.59 13.63
CA SER A 64 -26.62 -15.18 14.01
C SER A 64 -27.47 -15.60 12.82
N ASP A 65 -27.31 -14.93 11.68
CA ASP A 65 -27.98 -15.25 10.42
C ASP A 65 -27.07 -16.17 9.57
N PRO A 66 -27.55 -17.37 9.18
CA PRO A 66 -26.76 -18.31 8.39
C PRO A 66 -26.32 -17.74 7.03
N GLU A 67 -27.13 -16.87 6.40
CA GLU A 67 -26.80 -16.29 5.09
C GLU A 67 -25.71 -15.21 5.25
N LYS A 68 -25.86 -14.31 6.22
CA LYS A 68 -24.82 -13.31 6.53
C LYS A 68 -23.51 -13.97 6.97
N ARG A 69 -23.59 -15.05 7.75
CA ARG A 69 -22.41 -15.83 8.18
C ARG A 69 -21.70 -16.44 6.99
N LYS A 70 -22.43 -17.03 6.04
CA LYS A 70 -21.86 -17.61 4.83
C LYS A 70 -21.13 -16.57 3.98
N GLN A 71 -21.72 -15.38 3.82
CA GLN A 71 -21.08 -14.27 3.11
C GLN A 71 -19.82 -13.81 3.82
N TYR A 72 -19.86 -13.66 5.15
CA TYR A 72 -18.70 -13.31 5.96
C TYR A 72 -17.57 -14.34 5.85
N ASP A 73 -17.89 -15.63 5.93
CA ASP A 73 -16.92 -16.72 5.79
C ASP A 73 -16.31 -16.76 4.37
N ALA A 74 -17.10 -16.44 3.34
CA ALA A 74 -16.59 -16.31 1.97
C ALA A 74 -15.62 -15.12 1.82
N HIS A 75 -15.95 -13.97 2.42
CA HIS A 75 -15.06 -12.81 2.46
C HIS A 75 -13.76 -13.09 3.24
N LEU A 76 -13.85 -13.81 4.35
CA LEU A 76 -12.67 -14.26 5.11
C LEU A 76 -11.76 -15.12 4.25
N LYS A 77 -12.29 -16.16 3.59
CA LYS A 77 -11.52 -17.03 2.70
C LYS A 77 -10.92 -16.28 1.52
N SER A 78 -11.67 -15.34 0.93
CA SER A 78 -11.16 -14.50 -0.16
C SER A 78 -10.06 -13.54 0.31
N SER A 79 -10.19 -12.97 1.51
CA SER A 79 -9.19 -12.10 2.13
C SER A 79 -7.93 -12.86 2.54
N GLU A 80 -8.07 -14.07 3.09
CA GLU A 80 -6.96 -14.97 3.39
C GLU A 80 -6.29 -15.46 2.12
N ALA A 81 -7.07 -15.79 1.10
CA ALA A 81 -6.57 -16.12 -0.23
C ALA A 81 -5.82 -14.94 -0.86
N THR A 82 -6.26 -13.69 -0.69
CA THR A 82 -5.50 -12.52 -1.18
C THR A 82 -4.26 -12.21 -0.34
N LYS A 83 -4.24 -12.53 0.97
CA LYS A 83 -3.03 -12.46 1.80
C LYS A 83 -2.02 -13.54 1.46
N LEU A 84 -2.49 -14.73 1.09
CA LEU A 84 -1.65 -15.89 0.74
C LEU A 84 -1.29 -15.94 -0.75
N HIS A 85 -2.12 -15.37 -1.62
CA HIS A 85 -1.86 -15.18 -3.05
C HIS A 85 -1.06 -13.91 -3.29
N TRP A 86 0.12 -13.89 -2.68
CA TRP A 86 1.23 -13.15 -3.28
C TRP A 86 1.64 -13.93 -4.52
N SER A 87 1.10 -13.51 -5.69
CA SER A 87 1.36 -14.14 -6.99
C SER A 87 2.86 -14.42 -7.16
N GLU A 88 3.20 -15.54 -7.80
CA GLU A 88 4.58 -15.84 -8.22
C GLU A 88 5.21 -14.66 -8.97
N ASP A 89 4.41 -13.89 -9.73
CA ASP A 89 4.85 -12.66 -10.38
C ASP A 89 5.26 -11.56 -9.39
N LEU A 90 4.57 -11.45 -8.26
CA LEU A 90 4.87 -10.48 -7.21
C LEU A 90 6.13 -10.90 -6.43
N LYS A 91 6.33 -12.20 -6.19
CA LYS A 91 7.58 -12.77 -5.64
C LYS A 91 8.75 -12.50 -6.60
N ARG A 92 8.54 -12.77 -7.89
CA ARG A 92 9.52 -12.52 -8.96
C ARG A 92 9.88 -11.04 -9.04
N ARG A 93 8.89 -10.14 -9.09
CA ARG A 93 9.11 -8.68 -9.13
C ARG A 93 9.86 -8.16 -7.92
N MET A 94 9.61 -8.70 -6.72
CA MET A 94 10.37 -8.31 -5.53
C MET A 94 11.83 -8.77 -5.63
N LYS A 95 12.08 -10.01 -6.06
CA LYS A 95 13.43 -10.53 -6.27
C LYS A 95 14.18 -9.74 -7.36
N GLU A 96 13.52 -9.42 -8.47
CA GLU A 96 14.05 -8.55 -9.52
C GLU A 96 14.38 -7.15 -8.99
N ARG A 97 13.55 -6.61 -8.08
CA ARG A 97 13.75 -5.30 -7.46
C ARG A 97 14.90 -5.30 -6.43
N GLU A 98 15.08 -6.40 -5.68
CA GLU A 98 16.22 -6.60 -4.78
C GLU A 98 17.53 -6.80 -5.55
N GLU A 99 17.50 -7.58 -6.63
CA GLU A 99 18.65 -7.75 -7.54
C GLU A 99 19.00 -6.44 -8.23
N TRP A 100 18.00 -5.64 -8.63
CA TRP A 100 18.21 -4.29 -9.14
C TRP A 100 18.83 -3.38 -8.08
N ALA A 101 18.37 -3.43 -6.83
CA ALA A 101 18.94 -2.66 -5.73
C ALA A 101 20.40 -3.06 -5.43
N ARG A 102 20.71 -4.36 -5.40
CA ARG A 102 22.07 -4.88 -5.24
C ARG A 102 22.99 -4.43 -6.38
N LYS A 103 22.52 -4.53 -7.63
CA LYS A 103 23.27 -4.04 -8.80
C LYS A 103 23.50 -2.54 -8.74
N GLN A 104 22.50 -1.76 -8.30
CA GLN A 104 22.65 -0.31 -8.12
C GLN A 104 23.64 0.02 -7.00
N GLU A 105 23.60 -0.72 -5.90
CA GLU A 105 24.51 -0.53 -4.76
C GLU A 105 25.94 -0.97 -5.09
N GLU A 106 26.11 -2.01 -5.90
CA GLU A 106 27.41 -2.43 -6.43
C GLU A 106 27.94 -1.41 -7.44
N GLN A 107 27.11 -0.91 -8.35
CA GLN A 107 27.45 0.20 -9.24
C GLN A 107 27.81 1.46 -8.45
N TYR A 108 27.08 1.77 -7.38
CA TYR A 108 27.37 2.89 -6.50
C TYR A 108 28.65 2.66 -5.71
N ARG A 109 28.87 1.46 -5.18
CA ARG A 109 30.08 1.06 -4.44
C ARG A 109 31.31 1.13 -5.34
N MET A 110 31.27 0.53 -6.52
CA MET A 110 32.34 0.61 -7.52
C MET A 110 32.62 2.05 -7.94
N ARG A 111 31.57 2.87 -8.08
CA ARG A 111 31.70 4.29 -8.37
C ARG A 111 32.31 5.08 -7.22
N MET A 112 31.95 4.77 -5.98
CA MET A 112 32.52 5.38 -4.78
C MET A 112 33.97 4.97 -4.56
N GLU A 113 34.33 3.75 -4.94
CA GLU A 113 35.71 3.24 -4.96
C GLU A 113 36.55 3.90 -6.06
N ALA A 114 35.99 4.08 -7.27
CA ALA A 114 36.64 4.85 -8.36
C ALA A 114 36.84 6.33 -8.00
N LEU A 115 35.88 6.93 -7.26
CA LEU A 115 36.02 8.28 -6.68
C LEU A 115 37.14 8.34 -5.63
N ARG A 116 37.30 7.31 -4.80
CA ARG A 116 38.40 7.18 -3.82
C ARG A 116 39.77 7.01 -4.52
N GLY A 117 39.80 6.48 -5.75
CA GLY A 117 40.99 6.30 -6.58
C GLY A 117 41.31 7.47 -7.54
N GLY A 118 40.58 8.58 -7.50
CA GLY A 118 40.91 9.80 -8.26
C GLY A 118 40.61 9.77 -9.77
N LEU A 119 39.99 8.72 -10.30
CA LEU A 119 39.50 8.69 -11.69
C LEU A 119 37.98 8.44 -11.69
N ALA A 120 37.19 9.50 -11.81
CA ALA A 120 35.78 9.36 -12.16
C ALA A 120 35.62 9.48 -13.67
N PRO A 121 35.40 8.39 -14.44
CA PRO A 121 34.83 8.55 -15.76
C PRO A 121 33.42 9.14 -15.58
N GLY A 122 33.17 10.31 -16.16
CA GLY A 122 31.84 10.91 -16.16
C GLY A 122 30.83 9.89 -16.67
N ILE A 123 29.70 9.74 -15.98
CA ILE A 123 28.63 8.84 -16.42
C ILE A 123 28.32 9.17 -17.89
N PRO A 124 28.46 8.23 -18.84
CA PRO A 124 27.83 8.40 -20.13
C PRO A 124 26.34 8.52 -19.87
N ARG A 125 25.79 9.73 -19.98
CA ARG A 125 24.35 9.95 -20.03
C ARG A 125 23.88 9.44 -21.40
N GLU A 126 24.00 8.14 -21.62
CA GLU A 126 23.45 7.52 -22.81
C GLU A 126 21.94 7.50 -22.60
N ARG A 127 21.31 8.55 -23.11
CA ARG A 127 19.87 8.72 -23.10
C ARG A 127 19.33 7.67 -24.07
N LYS A 128 19.11 6.43 -23.58
CA LYS A 128 18.47 5.37 -24.37
C LYS A 128 17.21 5.96 -24.98
N GLU A 129 17.18 6.01 -26.31
CA GLU A 129 16.02 6.50 -27.03
C GLU A 129 14.82 5.63 -26.64
N LEU A 130 13.67 6.29 -26.42
CA LEU A 130 12.46 5.56 -26.05
C LEU A 130 12.09 4.63 -27.22
N PRO A 131 11.67 3.39 -26.94
CA PRO A 131 11.11 2.52 -27.96
C PRO A 131 10.05 3.26 -28.79
N PRO A 132 9.96 3.03 -30.11
CA PRO A 132 9.09 3.80 -31.00
C PRO A 132 7.62 3.79 -30.56
N GLU A 133 7.16 2.67 -29.99
CA GLU A 133 5.82 2.53 -29.38
C GLU A 133 5.59 3.50 -28.22
N VAL A 134 6.58 3.62 -27.32
CA VAL A 134 6.51 4.49 -26.14
C VAL A 134 6.65 5.96 -26.55
N LYS A 135 7.48 6.25 -27.57
CA LYS A 135 7.63 7.60 -28.14
C LYS A 135 6.31 8.11 -28.70
N GLY A 136 5.59 7.29 -29.47
CA GLY A 136 4.27 7.63 -30.00
C GLY A 136 3.23 7.91 -28.89
N MET A 137 3.25 7.13 -27.81
CA MET A 137 2.37 7.34 -26.66
C MET A 137 2.66 8.66 -25.92
N VAL A 138 3.94 8.97 -25.72
CA VAL A 138 4.36 10.22 -25.08
C VAL A 138 4.00 11.43 -25.96
N ASP A 139 4.18 11.32 -27.28
CA ASP A 139 3.83 12.37 -28.23
C ASP A 139 2.30 12.63 -28.22
N ALA A 140 1.47 11.58 -28.21
CA ALA A 140 0.02 11.70 -28.09
C ALA A 140 -0.42 12.37 -26.78
N ILE A 141 0.19 12.00 -25.65
CA ILE A 141 -0.06 12.63 -24.35
C ILE A 141 0.29 14.12 -24.40
N ASN A 142 1.42 14.49 -25.01
CA ASN A 142 1.85 15.88 -25.10
C ASN A 142 0.91 16.73 -25.95
N VAL A 143 0.34 16.16 -27.03
CA VAL A 143 -0.69 16.81 -27.85
C VAL A 143 -1.97 17.03 -27.03
N ALA A 144 -2.46 15.99 -26.34
CA ALA A 144 -3.65 16.09 -25.50
C ALA A 144 -3.50 17.13 -24.38
N ILE A 145 -2.31 17.22 -23.76
CA ILE A 145 -2.03 18.24 -22.74
C ILE A 145 -2.05 19.64 -23.34
N ASN A 146 -1.57 19.83 -24.58
CA ASN A 146 -1.59 21.13 -25.24
C ASN A 146 -3.00 21.55 -25.68
N GLU A 147 -3.85 20.61 -26.06
CA GLU A 147 -5.26 20.86 -26.34
C GLU A 147 -6.00 21.30 -25.06
N ALA A 148 -5.73 20.64 -23.93
CA ALA A 148 -6.28 21.02 -22.63
C ALA A 148 -5.67 22.32 -22.07
N ARG A 149 -4.42 22.64 -22.45
CA ARG A 149 -3.69 23.83 -22.01
C ARG A 149 -2.86 24.42 -23.17
N PRO A 150 -3.45 25.34 -23.96
CA PRO A 150 -2.76 25.97 -25.07
C PRO A 150 -1.45 26.65 -24.64
N GLY A 151 -0.38 26.42 -25.40
CA GLY A 151 0.95 26.96 -25.14
C GLY A 151 1.81 26.14 -24.17
N TRP A 152 1.34 24.98 -23.71
CA TRP A 152 2.14 24.09 -22.87
C TRP A 152 3.32 23.46 -23.62
N LEU A 153 3.12 23.06 -24.88
CA LEU A 153 4.19 22.51 -25.74
C LEU A 153 5.32 23.50 -25.96
N GLU A 154 5.01 24.78 -26.20
CA GLU A 154 6.01 25.84 -26.39
C GLU A 154 6.85 26.05 -25.12
N ARG A 155 6.21 25.97 -23.94
CA ARG A 155 6.91 26.10 -22.65
C ARG A 155 7.85 24.92 -22.41
N LEU A 156 7.46 23.72 -22.80
CA LEU A 156 8.34 22.55 -22.75
C LEU A 156 9.54 22.69 -23.70
N GLN A 157 9.32 23.10 -24.95
CA GLN A 157 10.39 23.31 -25.92
C GLN A 157 11.38 24.37 -25.43
N LYS A 158 10.87 25.49 -24.90
CA LYS A 158 11.71 26.55 -24.31
C LYS A 158 12.51 26.04 -23.10
N ALA A 159 11.90 25.23 -22.24
CA ALA A 159 12.61 24.61 -21.11
C ALA A 159 13.70 23.63 -21.58
N GLN A 160 13.46 22.87 -22.65
CA GLN A 160 14.47 21.98 -23.24
C GLN A 160 15.65 22.76 -23.85
N GLN A 161 15.39 23.88 -24.54
CA GLN A 161 16.43 24.77 -25.07
C GLN A 161 17.27 25.42 -23.97
N ILE A 162 16.63 25.90 -22.89
CA ILE A 162 17.35 26.45 -21.72
C ILE A 162 18.23 25.39 -21.07
N LYS A 163 17.74 24.15 -20.94
CA LYS A 163 18.52 23.04 -20.39
C LYS A 163 19.71 22.66 -21.28
N ALA A 164 19.51 22.59 -22.60
CA ALA A 164 20.58 22.27 -23.55
C ALA A 164 21.70 23.34 -23.57
N THR A 165 21.32 24.62 -23.46
CA THR A 165 22.29 25.73 -23.39
C THR A 165 23.01 25.78 -22.04
N ALA A 166 22.35 25.41 -20.94
CA ALA A 166 22.97 25.30 -19.62
C ALA A 166 23.97 24.13 -19.55
N ASP A 167 23.60 22.94 -20.04
CA ASP A 167 24.48 21.77 -20.11
C ASP A 167 25.71 22.06 -20.99
N SER A 168 25.55 22.82 -22.09
CA SER A 168 26.64 23.24 -22.98
C SER A 168 27.60 24.25 -22.34
N LYS A 169 27.10 25.21 -21.54
CA LYS A 169 27.94 26.15 -20.79
C LYS A 169 28.72 25.45 -19.67
N GLN A 170 28.08 24.50 -18.99
CA GLN A 170 28.70 23.71 -17.93
C GLN A 170 29.79 22.75 -18.44
N ALA A 171 29.67 22.29 -19.70
CA ALA A 171 30.71 21.52 -20.38
C ALA A 171 31.94 22.37 -20.75
N ARG A 172 31.75 23.65 -21.11
CA ARG A 172 32.85 24.57 -21.49
C ARG A 172 33.66 25.11 -20.31
N GLN A 173 33.07 25.20 -19.10
CA GLN A 173 33.77 25.64 -17.88
C GLN A 173 34.61 24.52 -17.21
N ARG A 174 34.57 23.30 -17.74
CA ARG A 174 35.27 22.12 -17.20
C ARG A 174 36.48 21.68 -18.02
N VAL A 175 36.86 22.46 -19.04
CA VAL A 175 38.10 22.36 -19.84
C VAL A 175 39.02 23.48 -19.40
#